data_AF-A0A254ST38-F1
#
_entry.id   AF-A0A254ST38-F1
#
_cell.length_a   1.000
_cell.length_b   1.000
_cell.length_c   1.000
_cell.angle_alpha   90.00
_cell.angle_beta   90.00
_cell.angle_gamma   90.00
#
_symmetry.space_group_name_H-M   'P 1'
#
loop_
_entity.id
_entity.type
_entity.pdbx_description
1 polymer ?
#
loop_
_entity_poly.entity_id
_entity_poly.type
_entity_poly.pdbx_seq_one_letter_code
_entity_poly.pdbx_strand_id
1 'polypeptide(L)'
;MCMMKRKPGFTLMEVCVALAVLSAGVFVFGRYLDGFNRIRTLERAQARAVLEAANAVEYFVQNPPDCRDTSFAFSEALAFTIQVSLETIPGLRQIVWLNASVVTPRVRTDPKAPVFRRLVRCVR
;
A
#
# COMPACT_ATOMS: atom_id res chain seq x y z
N MET A 1 3.38 -65.27 -26.23
CA MET A 1 4.66 -64.59 -25.92
C MET A 1 4.56 -63.15 -26.43
N CYS A 2 4.19 -62.20 -25.57
CA CYS A 2 3.98 -60.81 -25.98
C CYS A 2 5.31 -60.06 -25.96
N MET A 3 5.83 -59.69 -27.13
CA MET A 3 6.98 -58.78 -27.23
C MET A 3 6.56 -57.40 -26.74
N MET A 4 7.07 -56.99 -25.58
CA MET A 4 7.02 -55.60 -25.16
C MET A 4 7.84 -54.77 -26.16
N LYS A 5 7.18 -54.00 -27.02
CA LYS A 5 7.83 -52.98 -27.86
C LYS A 5 8.49 -51.97 -26.93
N ARG A 6 9.84 -51.92 -26.91
CA ARG A 6 10.58 -50.84 -26.24
C ARG A 6 10.19 -49.53 -26.94
N LYS A 7 9.69 -48.56 -26.17
CA LYS A 7 9.41 -47.22 -26.67
C LYS A 7 10.71 -46.58 -27.17
N PRO A 8 10.70 -45.82 -28.27
CA PRO A 8 11.88 -45.08 -28.71
C PRO A 8 12.32 -44.15 -27.58
N GLY A 9 13.61 -44.20 -27.23
CA GLY A 9 14.20 -43.34 -26.21
C GLY A 9 14.43 -41.93 -26.74
N PHE A 10 14.51 -40.95 -25.84
CA PHE A 10 14.85 -39.57 -26.20
C PHE A 10 16.29 -39.47 -26.67
N THR A 11 16.52 -38.62 -27.67
CA THR A 11 17.87 -38.27 -28.10
C THR A 11 18.51 -37.30 -27.11
N LEU A 12 19.84 -37.29 -27.06
CA LEU A 12 20.59 -36.40 -26.15
C LEU A 12 20.27 -34.92 -26.42
N MET A 13 20.05 -34.57 -27.70
CA MET A 13 19.60 -33.23 -28.11
C MET A 13 18.22 -32.86 -27.54
N GLU A 14 17.25 -33.76 -27.55
CA GLU A 14 15.92 -33.51 -26.98
C GLU A 14 15.99 -33.24 -25.48
N VAL A 15 16.83 -33.99 -24.75
CA VAL A 15 17.05 -33.78 -23.32
C VAL A 15 17.73 -32.44 -23.05
N CYS A 16 18.75 -32.07 -23.82
CA CYS A 16 19.42 -30.79 -23.69
C CYS A 16 18.48 -29.60 -23.98
N VAL A 17 17.65 -29.69 -25.02
CA VAL A 17 16.66 -28.66 -25.35
C VAL A 17 15.61 -28.55 -24.25
N ALA A 18 15.11 -29.67 -23.73
CA ALA A 18 14.14 -29.66 -22.63
C ALA A 18 14.72 -28.99 -21.38
N LEU A 19 15.97 -29.29 -21.02
CA LEU A 19 16.66 -28.65 -19.90
C LEU A 19 16.89 -27.15 -20.14
N ALA A 20 17.26 -26.75 -21.36
CA ALA A 20 17.43 -25.35 -21.72
C ALA A 20 16.11 -24.58 -21.58
N VAL A 21 15.01 -25.11 -22.12
CA VAL A 21 13.67 -24.49 -22.03
C VAL A 21 13.19 -24.41 -20.58
N LEU A 22 13.39 -25.48 -19.78
CA LEU A 22 13.03 -25.47 -18.36
C LEU A 22 13.84 -24.43 -17.57
N SER A 23 15.15 -24.34 -17.80
CA SER A 23 16.02 -23.38 -17.11
C SER A 23 15.68 -21.93 -17.46
N ALA A 24 15.41 -21.65 -18.75
CA ALA A 24 14.94 -20.34 -19.21
C ALA A 24 13.57 -20.00 -18.61
N GLY A 25 12.65 -20.97 -18.56
CA GLY A 25 11.34 -20.84 -17.93
C GLY A 25 11.46 -20.46 -16.46
N VAL A 26 12.23 -21.21 -15.67
CA VAL A 26 12.47 -20.93 -14.24
C VAL A 26 13.04 -19.54 -14.03
N PHE A 27 13.99 -19.10 -14.88
CA PHE A 27 14.57 -17.77 -14.78
C PHE A 27 13.53 -16.66 -15.01
N VAL A 28 12.72 -16.78 -16.07
CA VAL A 28 11.68 -15.79 -16.39
C VAL A 28 10.60 -15.76 -15.30
N PHE A 29 10.14 -16.93 -14.83
CA PHE A 29 9.17 -17.01 -13.74
C PHE A 29 9.73 -16.44 -12.43
N GLY A 30 10.99 -16.68 -12.11
CA GLY A 30 11.65 -16.10 -10.94
C GLY A 30 11.63 -14.57 -10.98
N ARG A 31 12.02 -13.97 -12.11
CA ARG A 31 11.98 -12.50 -12.27
C ARG A 31 10.57 -11.93 -12.18
N TYR A 32 9.58 -12.64 -12.72
CA TYR A 32 8.18 -12.22 -12.64
C TYR A 32 7.66 -12.27 -11.19
N LEU A 33 7.98 -13.32 -10.45
CA LEU A 33 7.62 -13.46 -9.03
C LEU A 33 8.26 -12.37 -8.18
N ASP A 34 9.52 -12.03 -8.42
CA ASP A 34 10.20 -10.93 -7.73
C ASP A 34 9.52 -9.58 -8.01
N GLY A 35 9.18 -9.31 -9.27
CA GLY A 35 8.44 -8.12 -9.67
C GLY A 35 7.07 -8.03 -9.01
N PHE A 36 6.30 -9.13 -9.04
CA PHE A 36 4.99 -9.21 -8.42
C PHE A 36 5.06 -9.01 -6.90
N ASN A 37 6.02 -9.67 -6.22
CA ASN A 37 6.22 -9.50 -4.79
C ASN A 37 6.57 -8.05 -4.43
N ARG A 38 7.41 -7.39 -5.24
CA ARG A 38 7.73 -5.98 -5.05
C ARG A 38 6.49 -5.09 -5.17
N ILE A 39 5.69 -5.23 -6.21
CA ILE A 39 4.45 -4.45 -6.39
C ILE A 39 3.49 -4.73 -5.23
N ARG A 40 3.28 -5.99 -4.88
CA ARG A 40 2.42 -6.41 -3.77
C ARG A 40 2.87 -5.81 -2.43
N THR A 41 4.18 -5.68 -2.18
CA THR A 41 4.67 -5.02 -0.96
C THR A 41 4.37 -3.54 -0.92
N LEU A 42 4.47 -2.85 -2.07
CA LEU A 42 4.12 -1.44 -2.19
C LEU A 42 2.62 -1.20 -2.00
N GLU A 43 1.77 -2.00 -2.65
CA GLU A 43 0.32 -1.93 -2.50
C GLU A 43 -0.11 -2.17 -1.04
N ARG A 44 0.49 -3.14 -0.36
CA ARG A 44 0.24 -3.37 1.07
C ARG A 44 0.68 -2.21 1.94
N ALA A 45 1.83 -1.60 1.65
CA ALA A 45 2.30 -0.43 2.39
C ALA A 45 1.32 0.75 2.22
N GLN A 46 0.84 0.98 1.00
CA GLN A 46 -0.17 2.00 0.72
C GLN A 46 -1.50 1.69 1.42
N ALA A 47 -1.97 0.44 1.38
CA ALA A 47 -3.20 0.03 2.06
C ALA A 47 -3.10 0.23 3.59
N ARG A 48 -1.95 -0.08 4.20
CA ARG A 48 -1.70 0.19 5.62
C ARG A 48 -1.73 1.68 5.94
N ALA A 49 -1.12 2.51 5.12
CA ALA A 49 -1.14 3.95 5.32
C ALA A 49 -2.56 4.54 5.25
N VAL A 50 -3.39 4.05 4.33
CA VAL A 50 -4.81 4.43 4.22
C VAL A 50 -5.59 3.97 5.45
N LEU A 51 -5.38 2.74 5.93
CA LEU A 51 -6.03 2.23 7.13
C LEU A 51 -5.65 3.03 8.38
N GLU A 52 -4.39 3.37 8.55
CA GLU A 52 -3.97 4.20 9.68
C GLU A 52 -4.53 5.63 9.58
N ALA A 53 -4.65 6.19 8.37
CA ALA A 53 -5.30 7.49 8.18
C ALA A 53 -6.81 7.43 8.54
N ALA A 54 -7.49 6.33 8.19
CA ALA A 54 -8.87 6.10 8.60
C ALA A 54 -8.99 5.97 10.13
N ASN A 55 -8.09 5.21 10.77
CA ASN A 55 -8.03 5.11 12.23
C ASN A 55 -7.80 6.48 12.90
N ALA A 56 -6.97 7.35 12.30
CA ALA A 56 -6.78 8.71 12.80
C ALA A 56 -8.10 9.51 12.76
N VAL A 57 -8.84 9.44 11.64
CA VAL A 57 -10.15 10.08 11.51
C VAL A 57 -11.13 9.53 12.56
N GLU A 58 -11.20 8.21 12.73
CA GLU A 58 -12.07 7.58 13.72
C GLU A 58 -11.70 7.98 15.16
N TYR A 59 -10.41 8.07 15.47
CA TYR A 59 -9.92 8.52 16.76
C TYR A 59 -10.42 9.93 17.08
N PHE A 60 -10.34 10.87 16.13
CA PHE A 60 -10.83 12.25 16.35
C PHE A 60 -12.34 12.38 16.32
N VAL A 61 -13.05 11.44 15.69
CA VAL A 61 -14.51 11.36 15.81
C VAL A 61 -14.93 10.93 17.21
N GLN A 62 -14.19 9.99 17.83
CA GLN A 62 -14.44 9.55 19.20
C GLN A 62 -13.92 10.54 20.25
N ASN A 63 -12.78 11.16 19.98
CA ASN A 63 -12.10 12.14 20.83
C ASN A 63 -12.05 13.49 20.09
N PRO A 64 -13.13 14.28 20.18
CA PRO A 64 -13.21 15.54 19.45
C PRO A 64 -12.05 16.47 19.84
N PRO A 65 -11.36 17.08 18.87
CA PRO A 65 -10.27 18.02 19.13
C PRO A 65 -10.80 19.42 19.47
N ASP A 66 -9.94 20.30 19.97
CA ASP A 66 -10.28 21.72 20.18
C ASP A 66 -10.61 22.42 18.86
N CYS A 67 -11.50 23.42 18.90
CA CYS A 67 -11.90 24.24 17.75
C CYS A 67 -10.79 25.21 17.28
N ARG A 68 -9.60 24.72 16.93
CA ARG A 68 -8.47 25.56 16.50
C ARG A 68 -7.78 24.98 15.29
N ASP A 69 -7.40 25.87 14.37
CA ASP A 69 -6.59 25.50 13.23
C ASP A 69 -5.25 24.99 13.72
N THR A 70 -5.03 23.68 13.58
CA THR A 70 -3.84 23.01 14.06
C THR A 70 -3.47 21.88 13.11
N SER A 71 -2.18 21.60 13.01
CA SER A 71 -1.66 20.50 12.22
C SER A 71 -0.62 19.73 13.02
N PHE A 72 -0.73 18.42 13.07
CA PHE A 72 0.18 17.57 13.83
C PHE A 72 0.35 16.21 13.14
N ALA A 73 1.44 15.52 13.48
CA ALA A 73 1.66 14.14 13.07
C ALA A 73 0.94 13.21 14.05
N PHE A 74 0.05 12.37 13.54
CA PHE A 74 -0.73 11.43 14.36
C PHE A 74 -0.04 10.08 14.54
N SER A 75 0.61 9.59 13.48
CA SER A 75 1.37 8.33 13.47
C SER A 75 2.62 8.50 12.63
N GLU A 76 3.74 7.99 13.13
CA GLU A 76 5.01 7.96 12.43
C GLU A 76 5.50 6.51 12.34
N ALA A 77 5.38 5.94 11.15
CA ALA A 77 5.96 4.66 10.81
C ALA A 77 7.21 4.90 9.95
N LEU A 78 8.20 4.00 10.03
CA LEU A 78 9.43 4.05 9.21
C LEU A 78 9.16 4.22 7.69
N ALA A 79 7.96 3.87 7.22
CA ALA A 79 7.56 3.95 5.82
C ALA A 79 6.67 5.16 5.46
N PHE A 80 5.97 5.78 6.43
CA PHE A 80 5.06 6.90 6.19
C PHE A 80 4.69 7.63 7.50
N THR A 81 4.29 8.89 7.38
CA THR A 81 3.78 9.72 8.47
C THR A 81 2.38 10.20 8.13
N ILE A 82 1.45 10.11 9.07
CA ILE A 82 0.09 10.66 8.89
C ILE A 82 0.06 12.06 9.47
N GLN A 83 -0.17 13.04 8.61
CA GLN A 83 -0.42 14.41 9.02
C GLN A 83 -1.92 14.63 9.09
N VAL A 84 -2.37 15.16 10.21
CA VAL A 84 -3.76 15.59 10.41
C VAL A 84 -3.75 17.11 10.50
N SER A 85 -4.58 17.78 9.69
CA SER A 85 -4.85 19.20 9.82
C SER A 85 -6.32 19.46 10.10
N LEU A 86 -6.55 20.39 11.01
CA LEU A 86 -7.84 20.89 11.42
C LEU A 86 -8.04 22.27 10.80
N GLU A 87 -9.14 22.46 10.09
CA GLU A 87 -9.49 23.72 9.42
C GLU A 87 -10.91 24.15 9.86
N THR A 88 -10.97 25.24 10.60
CA THR A 88 -12.20 25.79 11.17
C THR A 88 -13.09 26.38 10.08
N ILE A 89 -14.40 26.20 10.21
CA ILE A 89 -15.38 26.71 9.24
C ILE A 89 -15.92 28.05 9.75
N PRO A 90 -15.77 29.15 8.99
CA PRO A 90 -16.32 30.44 9.39
C PRO A 90 -17.83 30.34 9.54
N GLY A 91 -18.34 30.72 10.72
CA GLY A 91 -19.78 30.75 11.03
C GLY A 91 -20.32 29.53 11.80
N LEU A 92 -19.61 28.40 11.84
CA LEU A 92 -20.02 27.21 12.60
C LEU A 92 -19.09 26.99 13.80
N ARG A 93 -19.51 27.42 15.00
CA ARG A 93 -18.66 27.45 16.20
C ARG A 93 -18.30 26.08 16.82
N GLN A 94 -18.64 24.96 16.18
CA GLN A 94 -18.47 23.62 16.76
C GLN A 94 -18.12 22.53 15.73
N ILE A 95 -17.83 22.90 14.48
CA ILE A 95 -17.56 21.95 13.41
C ILE A 95 -16.28 22.39 12.69
N VAL A 96 -15.38 21.43 12.51
CA VAL A 96 -14.07 21.64 11.88
C VAL A 96 -13.86 20.58 10.81
N TRP A 97 -13.19 20.97 9.73
CA TRP A 97 -12.68 20.04 8.74
C TRP A 97 -11.46 19.32 9.29
N LEU A 98 -11.54 18.00 9.37
CA LEU A 98 -10.40 17.15 9.63
C LEU A 98 -9.89 16.60 8.30
N ASN A 99 -8.66 16.96 7.98
CA ASN A 99 -7.95 16.54 6.79
C ASN A 99 -6.83 15.58 7.23
N ALA A 100 -6.89 14.33 6.81
CA ALA A 100 -5.81 13.36 7.02
C ALA A 100 -5.06 13.15 5.71
N SER A 101 -3.76 13.47 5.70
CA SER A 101 -2.85 13.26 4.58
C SER A 101 -1.75 12.28 4.96
N VAL A 102 -1.32 11.49 3.98
CA VAL A 102 -0.22 10.54 4.12
C VAL A 102 1.02 11.17 3.51
N VAL A 103 2.05 11.38 4.32
CA VAL A 103 3.36 11.86 3.89
C VAL A 103 4.30 10.68 3.84
N THR A 104 4.95 10.44 2.70
CA THR A 104 5.94 9.37 2.58
C THR A 104 7.35 9.97 2.46
N PRO A 105 8.38 9.38 3.10
CA PRO A 105 9.72 9.95 3.09
C PRO A 105 10.38 9.95 1.70
N ARG A 106 9.91 9.10 0.78
CA ARG A 106 10.46 8.97 -0.58
C ARG A 106 9.72 9.75 -1.66
N VAL A 107 8.51 10.22 -1.38
CA VAL A 107 7.75 11.04 -2.32
C VAL A 107 7.46 12.35 -1.62
N ARG A 108 8.12 13.41 -2.07
CA ARG A 108 7.73 14.80 -1.79
C ARG A 108 6.44 15.06 -2.57
N THR A 109 5.37 14.35 -2.21
CA THR A 109 4.05 14.56 -2.80
C THR A 109 3.68 16.01 -2.57
N ASP A 110 3.25 16.68 -3.62
CA ASP A 110 2.52 17.94 -3.45
C ASP A 110 1.45 17.73 -2.38
N PRO A 111 1.42 18.55 -1.31
CA PRO A 111 0.63 18.32 -0.09
C PRO A 111 -0.89 18.46 -0.28
N LYS A 112 -1.41 18.42 -1.51
CA LYS A 112 -2.67 19.09 -1.85
C LYS A 112 -3.94 18.26 -1.79
N ALA A 113 -3.87 16.92 -1.68
CA ALA A 113 -5.07 16.10 -1.57
C ALA A 113 -5.08 15.31 -0.26
N PRO A 114 -5.94 15.66 0.71
CA PRO A 114 -6.15 14.80 1.88
C PRO A 114 -6.70 13.44 1.41
N VAL A 115 -6.14 12.36 1.93
CA VAL A 115 -6.63 10.99 1.67
C VAL A 115 -8.05 10.86 2.23
N PHE A 116 -8.29 11.48 3.38
CA PHE A 116 -9.62 11.61 3.96
C PHE A 116 -9.87 13.04 4.41
N ARG A 117 -11.05 13.56 4.06
CA ARG A 117 -11.59 14.83 4.58
C ARG A 117 -12.93 14.56 5.21
N ARG A 118 -13.09 14.90 6.49
CA ARG A 118 -14.34 14.66 7.24
C ARG A 118 -14.68 15.84 8.14
N LEU A 119 -15.96 16.11 8.29
CA LEU A 119 -16.46 17.04 9.30
C LEU A 119 -16.51 16.34 10.66
N VAL A 120 -15.87 16.96 11.65
CA VAL A 120 -15.85 16.45 13.02
C VAL A 120 -16.35 17.56 13.95
N ARG A 121 -17.09 17.15 14.99
CA ARG A 121 -17.45 18.08 16.06
C ARG A 121 -16.22 18.35 16.91
N CYS A 122 -16.09 19.57 17.38
CA CYS A 122 -14.99 19.94 18.25
C CYS A 122 -15.47 20.20 19.68
N VAL A 123 -14.54 20.07 20.62
CA VAL A 123 -14.79 20.41 22.03
C VAL A 123 -14.81 21.93 22.17
N ARG A 124 -15.71 22.38 23.05
CA ARG A 124 -16.07 23.78 23.25
C ARG A 124 -14.98 24.58 23.96
#